data_AF-A0A6B1D8B0-F1
#
_entry.id   AF-A0A6B1D8B0-F1
#
_cell.length_a   1.000
_cell.length_b   1.000
_cell.length_c   1.000
_cell.angle_alpha   90.00
_cell.angle_beta   90.00
_cell.angle_gamma   90.00
#
_symmetry.space_group_name_H-M   'P 1'
#
loop_
_entity.id
_entity.type
_entity.pdbx_description
1 polymer ?
#
loop_
_entity_poly.entity_id
_entity_poly.type
_entity_poly.pdbx_seq_one_letter_code
_entity_poly.pdbx_strand_id
1 'polypeptide(L)' 'MLAWASHFDQERLQKIFLVHGEPEGAGALAEGLREQGRSDVVAPILHQTFEL' A
#
# COMPACT_ATOMS: atom_id res chain seq x y z
N MET A 1 5.75 0.12 -10.45
CA MET A 1 4.85 -0.08 -9.28
C MET A 1 3.92 1.12 -9.08
N LEU A 2 4.42 2.35 -8.85
CA LEU A 2 3.56 3.52 -8.62
C LEU A 2 2.60 3.85 -9.78
N ALA A 3 3.10 3.83 -11.02
CA ALA A 3 2.27 4.05 -12.22
C ALA A 3 1.22 2.94 -12.42
N TRP A 4 1.48 1.72 -11.94
CA TRP A 4 0.49 0.64 -11.97
C TRP A 4 -0.61 0.90 -10.94
N ALA A 5 -0.23 1.34 -9.73
CA ALA A 5 -1.20 1.65 -8.69
C ALA A 5 -2.11 2.85 -9.07
N SER A 6 -1.62 3.85 -9.81
CA SER A 6 -2.40 5.03 -10.25
C SER A 6 -3.61 4.73 -11.13
N HIS A 7 -3.73 3.52 -11.67
CA HIS A 7 -4.89 3.13 -12.45
C HIS A 7 -6.09 2.64 -11.61
N PHE A 8 -5.92 2.43 -10.31
CA PHE A 8 -7.03 2.04 -9.44
C PHE A 8 -7.92 3.23 -9.10
N ASP A 9 -9.23 2.98 -9.11
CA ASP A 9 -10.26 3.91 -8.67
C ASP A 9 -10.07 4.22 -7.17
N GLN A 10 -9.74 5.47 -6.87
CA GLN A 10 -9.39 5.92 -5.52
C GLN A 10 -10.60 5.94 -4.58
N GLU A 11 -11.82 6.13 -5.09
CA GLU A 11 -13.03 6.17 -4.27
C GLU A 11 -13.46 4.76 -3.83
N ARG A 12 -13.14 3.75 -4.65
CA ARG A 12 -13.39 2.34 -4.32
C ARG A 12 -12.25 1.69 -3.54
N LEU A 13 -11.03 2.18 -3.69
CA LEU A 13 -9.85 1.58 -3.09
C LEU A 13 -9.71 2.03 -1.63
N GLN A 14 -10.24 1.23 -0.71
CA GLN A 14 -10.24 1.58 0.71
C GLN A 14 -8.91 1.30 1.42
N LYS A 15 -8.17 0.26 0.99
CA LYS A 15 -6.95 -0.19 1.69
C LYS A 15 -5.99 -0.94 0.78
N ILE A 16 -4.68 -0.77 0.99
CA ILE A 16 -3.62 -1.46 0.26
C ILE A 16 -2.70 -2.17 1.23
N PHE A 17 -2.46 -3.47 1.00
CA PHE A 17 -1.53 -4.28 1.77
C PHE A 17 -0.28 -4.62 0.95
N LEU A 18 0.89 -4.24 1.48
CA LEU A 18 2.20 -4.52 0.89
C LEU A 18 2.84 -5.74 1.57
N VAL A 19 2.60 -6.91 0.99
CA VAL A 19 2.98 -8.22 1.58
C VAL A 19 4.34 -8.75 1.12
N HIS A 20 4.86 -8.27 -0.01
CA HIS A 20 6.10 -8.76 -0.61
C HIS A 20 7.04 -7.61 -0.96
N GLY A 21 8.32 -7.80 -0.64
CA GLY A 21 9.38 -6.82 -0.86
C GLY A 21 10.28 -6.74 0.36
N GLU A 22 11.51 -6.26 0.15
CA GLU A 22 12.39 -5.91 1.26
C GLU A 22 11.77 -4.73 2.05
N PRO A 23 11.99 -4.64 3.38
CA PRO A 23 11.38 -3.61 4.21
C PRO A 23 11.60 -2.18 3.68
N GLU A 24 12.78 -1.93 3.14
CA GLU A 24 13.16 -0.64 2.53
C GLU A 24 12.35 -0.34 1.27
N GLY A 25 12.22 -1.32 0.37
CA GLY A 25 11.45 -1.17 -0.87
C GLY A 25 9.94 -1.07 -0.64
N ALA A 26 9.42 -1.84 0.31
CA ALA A 26 8.02 -1.76 0.73
C ALA A 26 7.72 -0.41 1.39
N GLY A 27 8.64 0.12 2.20
CA GLY A 27 8.56 1.45 2.79
C GLY A 27 8.52 2.56 1.74
N ALA A 28 9.48 2.55 0.81
CA ALA A 28 9.54 3.53 -0.29
C ALA A 28 8.28 3.49 -1.18
N LEU A 29 7.73 2.30 -1.44
CA LEU A 29 6.49 2.15 -2.17
C LEU A 29 5.29 2.66 -1.36
N ALA A 30 5.21 2.35 -0.07
CA ALA A 30 4.14 2.84 0.80
C ALA A 30 4.13 4.38 0.86
N GLU A 31 5.31 4.99 0.96
CA GLU A 31 5.48 6.44 0.97
C GLU A 31 5.01 7.07 -0.34
N GLY A 32 5.50 6.58 -1.49
CA GLY A 32 5.07 7.09 -2.80
C GLY A 32 3.58 6.87 -3.09
N LEU A 33 2.96 5.82 -2.52
CA LEU A 33 1.51 5.61 -2.61
C LEU A 33 0.76 6.64 -1.76
N ARG A 34 1.24 6.97 -0.56
CA ARG A 34 0.66 8.00 0.32
C ARG A 34 0.77 9.40 -0.27
N GLU A 35 1.92 9.73 -0.87
CA GLU A 35 2.10 11.00 -1.59
C GLU A 35 1.14 11.17 -2.77
N GLN A 36 0.70 10.08 -3.39
CA GLN A 36 -0.32 10.08 -4.44
C GLN A 36 -1.77 10.17 -3.89
N GLY A 37 -1.94 10.42 -2.59
CA GLY A 37 -3.24 10.56 -1.95
C GLY A 37 -3.85 9.26 -1.42
N ARG A 38 -3.11 8.15 -1.41
CA ARG A 38 -3.59 6.88 -0.84
C ARG A 38 -3.30 6.82 0.65
N SER A 39 -4.30 7.14 1.45
CA SER A 39 -4.15 7.28 2.90
C SER A 39 -3.99 5.94 3.64
N ASP A 40 -4.57 4.84 3.14
CA ASP A 40 -4.58 3.56 3.87
C ASP A 40 -3.68 2.49 3.21
N VAL A 41 -2.37 2.73 3.26
CA VAL A 41 -1.33 1.77 2.83
C VAL A 41 -0.64 1.17 4.03
N VAL A 42 -0.69 -0.16 4.14
CA VAL A 42 -0.17 -0.92 5.27
C VAL A 42 0.81 -1.98 4.77
N ALA A 43 1.99 -2.05 5.37
CA ALA A 43 2.91 -3.18 5.21
C ALA A 43 2.72 -4.10 6.43
N PRO A 44 1.94 -5.19 6.31
CA PRO A 44 1.68 -6.08 7.44
C PRO A 44 2.95 -6.79 7.90
N ILE A 45 3.08 -6.97 9.22
CA ILE A 45 4.12 -7.83 9.80
C ILE A 45 3.68 -9.30 9.77
N LEU A 46 4.64 -10.22 9.88
CA LEU A 46 4.36 -11.65 9.90
C LEU A 46 3.31 -11.99 10.98
N HIS A 47 2.27 -12.73 10.61
CA HIS A 47 1.11 -13.08 11.44
C HIS A 47 0.17 -11.94 11.86
N GLN A 48 0.30 -10.74 11.29
CA GLN A 48 -0.68 -9.68 11.53
C GLN A 48 -2.02 -9.99 10.84
N THR A 49 -3.13 -9.78 11.55
CA THR A 49 -4.50 -9.99 11.05
C THR A 49 -5.22 -8.64 10.97
N PHE A 50 -6.09 -8.48 9.96
CA PHE A 50 -6.91 -7.28 9.77
C PHE A 50 -8.37 -7.70 9.58
N GLU A 51 -9.29 -6.95 10.18
CA GLU A 51 -10.72 -7.01 9.85
C GLU A 51 -10.99 -5.99 8.72
N LEU A 52 -11.71 -6.43 7.68
CA LEU A 52 -11.98 -5.68 6.46
C LEU A 52 -13.48 -5.39 6.32
#